data_AF-A0AAJ1QNT9-F1
#
_entry.id   AF-A0AAJ1QNT9-F1
#
_cell.length_a   1.000
_cell.length_b   1.000
_cell.length_c   1.000
_cell.angle_alpha   90.00
_cell.angle_beta   90.00
_cell.angle_gamma   90.00
#
_symmetry.space_group_name_H-M   'P 1'
#
loop_
_entity.id
_entity.type
_entity.pdbx_description
1 polymer ?
#
loop_
_entity_poly.entity_id
_entity_poly.type
_entity_poly.pdbx_seq_one_letter_code
_entity_poly.pdbx_strand_id
1 'polypeptide(L)'
;MAGVLTHGVTLFDNHSSETLISIFSSWKSLIKNAPDKFELTGEFVYGEADNQEGDYKKLVFNRDEVITQFEKIILMGEALAKGEFYLYHCGI
;
A
#
# COMPACT_ATOMS: atom_id res chain seq x y z
N MET A 1 -6.13 8.45 -8.48
CA MET A 1 -5.58 7.50 -7.49
C MET A 1 -4.21 8.00 -7.09
N ALA A 2 -4.05 8.52 -5.87
CA ALA A 2 -2.75 8.94 -5.36
C ALA A 2 -2.01 7.70 -4.84
N GLY A 3 -1.40 6.96 -5.76
CA GLY A 3 -0.32 6.05 -5.39
C GLY A 3 0.81 6.89 -4.84
N VAL A 4 1.41 6.45 -3.74
CA VAL A 4 2.63 7.06 -3.20
C VAL A 4 3.57 7.28 -4.38
N LEU A 5 3.99 8.54 -4.61
CA LEU A 5 4.72 8.94 -5.80
C LEU A 5 5.93 8.01 -5.97
N THR A 6 5.92 7.23 -7.05
CA THR A 6 6.99 6.25 -7.34
C THR A 6 8.31 6.95 -7.65
N HIS A 7 8.28 8.24 -7.98
CA HIS A 7 9.45 9.03 -8.29
C HIS A 7 9.60 10.17 -7.27
N GLY A 8 10.67 10.12 -6.47
CA GLY A 8 11.05 11.17 -5.53
C GLY A 8 10.84 10.82 -4.05
N VAL A 9 11.23 11.76 -3.18
CA VAL A 9 11.05 11.63 -1.73
C VAL A 9 9.65 12.15 -1.37
N THR A 10 8.85 11.29 -0.74
CA THR A 10 7.61 11.70 -0.08
C THR A 10 7.89 11.88 1.41
N LEU A 11 7.60 13.08 1.93
CA LEU A 11 7.72 13.40 3.36
C LEU A 11 6.33 13.42 3.99
N PHE A 12 6.19 12.67 5.08
CA PHE A 12 5.00 12.68 5.92
C PHE A 12 5.36 13.30 7.27
N ASP A 13 4.53 14.23 7.72
CA ASP A 13 4.63 14.96 8.97
C ASP A 13 3.31 14.90 9.75
N ASN A 14 3.20 15.72 10.79
CA ASN A 14 1.98 15.84 11.60
C ASN A 14 0.72 16.13 10.78
N HIS A 15 0.79 17.00 9.76
CA HIS A 15 -0.36 17.35 8.94
C HIS A 15 -0.86 16.18 8.10
N SER A 16 0.05 15.31 7.67
CA SER A 16 -0.31 14.11 6.90
C SER A 16 -0.84 12.95 7.75
N SER A 17 -0.65 13.01 9.08
CA SER A 17 -0.92 11.89 10.01
C SER A 17 -2.38 11.41 9.96
N GLU A 18 -3.34 12.33 10.05
CA GLU A 18 -4.77 12.01 10.02
C GLU A 18 -5.17 11.30 8.73
N THR A 19 -4.67 11.80 7.59
CA THR A 19 -4.94 11.22 6.28
C THR A 19 -4.35 9.80 6.20
N LEU A 20 -3.11 9.62 6.67
CA LEU A 20 -2.44 8.32 6.65
C LEU A 20 -3.20 7.29 7.51
N ILE A 21 -3.55 7.66 8.74
CA ILE A 21 -4.30 6.78 9.66
C ILE A 21 -5.66 6.40 9.05
N SER A 22 -6.38 7.38 8.48
CA SER A 22 -7.72 7.18 7.92
C SER A 22 -7.72 6.21 6.73
N ILE A 23 -6.78 6.40 5.78
CA ILE A 23 -6.66 5.54 4.60
C ILE A 23 -6.33 4.11 5.01
N PHE A 24 -5.29 3.92 5.81
CA PHE A 24 -4.82 2.58 6.17
C PHE A 24 -5.77 1.85 7.11
N SER A 25 -6.51 2.57 7.97
CA SER A 25 -7.58 1.98 8.77
C SER A 25 -8.76 1.52 7.91
N SER A 26 -9.12 2.30 6.90
CA SER A 26 -10.18 1.94 5.96
C SER A 26 -9.82 0.71 5.14
N TRP A 27 -8.58 0.64 4.63
CA TRP A 27 -8.09 -0.53 3.90
C TRP A 27 -7.97 -1.76 4.79
N LYS A 28 -7.49 -1.61 6.03
CA LYS A 28 -7.48 -2.70 7.01
C LYS A 28 -8.88 -3.26 7.26
N SER A 29 -9.89 -2.39 7.38
CA SER A 29 -11.28 -2.80 7.55
C SER A 29 -11.81 -3.56 6.34
N LEU A 30 -11.49 -3.10 5.12
CA LEU A 30 -11.85 -3.78 3.88
C LEU A 30 -11.22 -5.18 3.81
N ILE A 31 -9.91 -5.28 4.02
CA ILE A 31 -9.14 -6.53 3.89
C ILE A 31 -9.45 -7.54 5.01
N LYS A 32 -9.93 -7.09 6.18
CA LYS A 32 -10.39 -8.00 7.25
C LYS A 32 -11.45 -9.00 6.79
N ASN A 33 -12.24 -8.66 5.78
CA ASN A 33 -13.29 -9.52 5.24
C ASN A 33 -12.84 -10.36 4.03
N ALA A 34 -11.56 -10.26 3.64
CA ALA A 34 -11.00 -11.06 2.56
C ALA A 34 -10.78 -12.53 2.99
N PRO A 35 -10.70 -13.47 2.04
CA PRO A 35 -10.21 -14.82 2.33
C PRO A 35 -8.77 -14.79 2.86
N ASP A 36 -8.34 -15.86 3.53
CA ASP A 36 -7.00 -15.97 4.13
C ASP A 36 -5.87 -15.72 3.11
N LYS A 37 -6.10 -16.14 1.87
CA LYS A 37 -5.32 -15.76 0.70
C LYS A 37 -6.22 -15.15 -0.37
N PHE A 38 -5.83 -14.02 -0.92
CA PHE A 38 -6.59 -13.36 -1.98
C PHE A 38 -5.67 -12.89 -3.11
N GLU A 39 -6.26 -12.71 -4.29
CA GLU A 39 -5.55 -12.32 -5.51
C GLU A 39 -6.00 -10.93 -5.96
N LEU A 40 -5.05 -10.11 -6.38
CA LEU A 40 -5.30 -8.85 -7.07
C LEU A 40 -4.66 -8.89 -8.45
N THR A 41 -5.33 -8.26 -9.41
CA THR A 41 -4.81 -8.02 -10.76
C THR A 41 -3.76 -6.91 -10.71
N GLY A 42 -2.53 -7.25 -11.09
CA GLY A 42 -1.40 -6.34 -11.23
C GLY A 42 -1.26 -5.82 -12.66
N GLU A 43 -0.04 -5.46 -13.03
CA GLU A 43 0.30 -4.92 -14.36
C GLU A 43 0.08 -5.94 -15.48
N PHE A 44 -0.27 -5.44 -16.67
CA PHE A 44 -0.33 -6.26 -17.87
C PHE A 44 1.09 -6.55 -18.37
N VAL A 45 1.38 -7.82 -18.63
CA VAL A 45 2.67 -8.30 -19.11
C VAL A 45 2.49 -8.73 -20.56
N TYR A 46 3.27 -8.12 -21.47
CA TYR A 46 3.27 -8.50 -22.89
C TYR A 46 3.90 -9.88 -23.08
N GLY A 47 3.37 -10.67 -24.01
CA GLY A 47 4.00 -11.91 -24.45
C GLY A 47 5.36 -11.64 -25.10
N GLU A 48 6.31 -12.57 -24.96
CA GLU A 48 7.69 -12.39 -25.44
C GLU A 48 7.82 -12.41 -26.98
N ALA A 49 6.78 -12.86 -27.69
CA ALA A 49 6.72 -12.92 -29.14
C ALA A 49 5.49 -12.17 -29.66
N ASP A 50 5.60 -11.62 -30.89
CA ASP A 50 4.55 -10.82 -31.57
C ASP A 50 3.17 -11.52 -31.67
N ASN A 51 3.10 -12.82 -31.41
CA ASN A 51 1.91 -13.65 -31.56
C ASN A 51 1.38 -14.22 -30.23
N GLN A 52 1.95 -13.84 -29.09
CA GLN A 52 1.49 -14.27 -27.77
C GLN A 52 0.62 -13.18 -27.13
N GLU A 53 -0.60 -13.54 -26.73
CA GLU A 53 -1.43 -12.66 -25.91
C GLU A 53 -0.75 -12.42 -24.55
N GLY A 54 -0.71 -11.16 -24.13
CA GLY A 54 -0.25 -10.82 -22.79
C GLY A 54 -1.26 -11.20 -21.71
N ASP A 55 -0.83 -11.23 -20.46
CA ASP A 55 -1.68 -11.54 -19.31
C ASP A 55 -1.43 -10.55 -18.17
N TYR A 56 -2.40 -10.41 -17.27
CA TYR A 56 -2.23 -9.60 -16.08
C TYR A 56 -1.48 -10.39 -15.00
N LYS A 57 -0.47 -9.74 -14.40
CA LYS A 57 0.24 -10.30 -13.25
C LYS A 57 -0.73 -10.57 -12.11
N LYS A 58 -0.76 -11.80 -11.59
CA LYS A 58 -1.51 -12.12 -10.39
C LYS A 58 -0.68 -11.83 -9.14
N LEU A 59 -1.20 -10.98 -8.27
CA LEU A 59 -0.60 -10.65 -6.99
C LEU A 59 -1.33 -11.42 -5.89
N VAL A 60 -0.65 -12.39 -5.29
CA VAL A 60 -1.21 -13.24 -4.24
C VAL A 60 -0.77 -12.71 -2.87
N PHE A 61 -1.72 -12.48 -1.97
CA PHE A 61 -1.45 -11.94 -0.64
C PHE A 61 -2.01 -12.84 0.46
N ASN A 62 -1.32 -12.89 1.59
CA ASN A 62 -1.88 -13.38 2.85
C ASN A 62 -2.59 -12.24 3.57
N ARG A 63 -3.86 -12.44 3.96
CA ARG A 63 -4.67 -11.41 4.63
C ARG A 63 -4.02 -10.88 5.89
N ASP A 64 -3.56 -11.76 6.76
CA ASP A 64 -3.10 -11.40 8.10
C ASP A 64 -1.74 -10.69 8.02
N GLU A 65 -0.90 -11.05 7.04
CA GLU A 65 0.33 -10.32 6.72
C GLU A 65 0.01 -8.89 6.24
N VAL A 66 -0.93 -8.71 5.32
CA VAL A 66 -1.34 -7.38 4.84
C VAL A 66 -1.90 -6.53 5.97
N ILE A 67 -2.76 -7.10 6.81
CA ILE A 67 -3.31 -6.42 8.00
C ILE A 67 -2.17 -5.97 8.93
N THR A 68 -1.19 -6.84 9.18
CA THR A 68 -0.03 -6.53 10.03
C THR A 68 0.79 -5.38 9.46
N GLN A 69 0.96 -5.30 8.13
CA GLN A 69 1.65 -4.16 7.51
C GLN A 69 0.86 -2.86 7.63
N PHE A 70 -0.46 -2.89 7.44
CA PHE A 70 -1.31 -1.72 7.65
C PHE A 70 -1.28 -1.23 9.09
N GLU A 71 -1.27 -2.14 10.07
CA GLU A 71 -1.12 -1.79 11.49
C GLU A 71 0.17 -1.02 11.77
N LYS A 72 1.30 -1.44 11.18
CA LYS A 72 2.56 -0.72 11.33
C LYS A 72 2.49 0.70 10.77
N ILE A 73 1.84 0.90 9.62
CA ILE A 73 1.70 2.23 9.01
C ILE A 73 0.76 3.12 9.86
N ILE A 74 -0.31 2.55 10.41
CA ILE A 74 -1.21 3.26 11.34
C ILE A 74 -0.41 3.73 12.58
N LEU A 75 0.39 2.84 13.19
CA LEU A 75 1.25 3.20 14.33
C LEU A 75 2.27 4.30 13.97
N MET A 76 2.82 4.27 12.76
CA MET A 76 3.68 5.36 12.27
C MET A 76 2.88 6.67 12.15
N GLY A 77 1.66 6.63 11.61
CA GLY A 77 0.77 7.79 11.57
C GLY A 77 0.45 8.35 12.96
N GLU A 78 0.18 7.50 13.94
CA GLU A 78 -0.04 7.91 15.34
C GLU A 78 1.22 8.54 15.95
N ALA A 79 2.41 8.06 15.59
CA ALA A 79 3.67 8.70 15.99
C ALA A 79 3.84 10.09 15.34
N LEU A 80 3.51 10.24 14.04
CA LEU A 80 3.51 11.53 13.35
C LEU A 80 2.53 12.53 13.98
N ALA A 81 1.37 12.06 14.44
CA ALA A 81 0.35 12.88 15.09
C ALA A 81 0.84 13.56 16.40
N LYS A 82 1.92 13.06 17.01
CA LYS A 82 2.57 13.69 18.18
C LYS A 82 3.40 14.93 17.80
N GLY A 83 3.74 15.10 16.52
CA GLY A 83 4.50 16.24 16.00
C GLY A 83 6.02 16.15 16.20
N GLU A 84 6.52 15.04 16.74
CA GLU A 84 7.93 14.86 17.07
C GLU A 84 8.71 14.09 15.99
N PHE A 85 8.01 13.51 15.02
CA PHE A 85 8.58 12.60 14.03
C PHE A 85 8.23 13.01 12.60
N TYR A 86 9.08 12.59 11.67
CA TYR A 86 8.86 12.65 10.23
C TYR A 86 9.06 11.25 9.65
N LEU A 87 8.31 10.91 8.62
CA LEU A 87 8.47 9.67 7.87
C LEU A 87 8.89 10.00 6.44
N TYR A 88 10.06 9.50 6.05
CA TYR A 88 10.61 9.64 4.71
C TYR A 88 10.36 8.36 3.92
N HIS A 89 9.65 8.51 2.81
CA HIS A 89 9.52 7.48 1.80
C HIS A 89 10.37 7.85 0.59
N CYS A 90 11.46 7.12 0.39
CA CYS A 90 12.25 7.21 -0.81
C CYS A 90 11.64 6.25 -1.84
N GLY A 91 10.89 6.78 -2.82
CA GLY A 91 10.42 5.97 -3.94
C GLY A 91 11.58 5.30 -4.68
N ILE A 92 11.28 4.22 -5.41
CA ILE A 92 12.23 3.45 -6.22
C ILE A 92 12.03 3.81 -7.68
#